data_AF-A0A151RH26-F1
#
_entry.id   AF-A0A151RH26-F1
#
_cell.length_a   1.000
_cell.length_b   1.000
_cell.length_c   1.000
_cell.angle_alpha   90.00
_cell.angle_beta   90.00
_cell.angle_gamma   90.00
#
_symmetry.space_group_name_H-M   'P 1'
#
loop_
_entity.id
_entity.type
_entity.pdbx_description
1 polymer ?
#
loop_
_entity_poly.entity_id
_entity_poly.type
_entity_poly.pdbx_seq_one_letter_code
_entity_poly.pdbx_strand_id
1 'polypeptide(L)'
;MTTQSKNGIIKPRINPTLLLSSTEPKTVKVALTDPNWLAAMQAEIKALHANNTWQLVDLPSGRKPIGCKWVFRVKENPDGLIKKYKARLVAKEFHQQPGLDFSETFSPIVKPVTIKIFLSLAVSYN
;
A
#
# COMPACT_ATOMS: atom_id res chain seq x y z
N MET A 1 -27.92 7.62 -7.01
CA MET A 1 -26.61 7.73 -6.30
C MET A 1 -26.59 9.05 -5.54
N THR A 2 -26.84 8.99 -4.25
CA THR A 2 -26.77 10.15 -3.34
C THR A 2 -25.41 10.07 -2.65
N THR A 3 -24.53 11.04 -2.92
CA THR A 3 -23.21 11.11 -2.28
C THR A 3 -23.37 11.66 -0.87
N GLN A 4 -22.47 11.31 0.05
CA GLN A 4 -22.52 11.78 1.46
C GLN A 4 -22.58 13.32 1.59
N SER A 5 -22.05 14.04 0.60
CA SER A 5 -22.17 15.50 0.48
C SER A 5 -23.62 15.99 0.35
N LYS A 6 -24.52 15.22 -0.28
CA LYS A 6 -25.94 15.59 -0.43
C LYS A 6 -26.76 15.47 0.86
N ASN A 7 -26.27 14.73 1.86
CA ASN A 7 -26.93 14.60 3.17
C ASN A 7 -26.40 15.58 4.22
N GLY A 8 -25.72 16.67 3.82
CA GLY A 8 -25.21 17.68 4.74
C GLY A 8 -24.06 17.21 5.65
N ILE A 9 -23.52 16.01 5.42
CA ILE A 9 -22.37 15.48 6.17
C ILE A 9 -21.11 16.12 5.61
N ILE A 10 -20.82 17.33 6.07
CA ILE A 10 -19.55 18.01 5.82
C ILE A 10 -18.56 17.48 6.85
N LYS A 11 -17.70 16.54 6.45
CA LYS A 11 -16.52 16.24 7.27
C LYS A 11 -15.62 17.48 7.20
N PRO A 12 -15.29 18.13 8.33
CA PRO A 12 -14.31 19.20 8.29
C PRO A 12 -13.05 18.64 7.65
N ARG A 13 -12.49 19.34 6.65
CA ARG A 13 -11.10 19.13 6.28
C ARG A 13 -10.30 19.62 7.46
N ILE A 14 -10.12 18.75 8.46
CA ILE A 14 -9.09 18.92 9.46
C ILE A 14 -7.81 18.79 8.64
N ASN A 15 -7.26 19.93 8.20
CA ASN A 15 -5.86 19.99 7.86
C ASN A 15 -5.18 19.49 9.12
N PRO A 16 -4.54 18.31 9.13
CA PRO A 16 -3.93 17.80 10.34
C PRO A 16 -2.92 18.85 10.74
N THR A 17 -3.24 19.58 11.81
CA THR A 17 -2.33 20.50 12.47
C THR A 17 -1.06 19.71 12.66
N LEU A 18 0.04 20.25 12.14
CA LEU A 18 1.41 19.77 12.20
C LEU A 18 1.85 19.46 13.65
N LEU A 19 1.31 18.42 14.27
CA LEU A 19 1.85 17.81 15.49
C LEU A 19 2.91 16.79 15.05
N LEU A 20 4.01 17.36 14.55
CA LEU A 20 5.30 16.70 14.31
C LEU A 20 5.89 16.15 15.63
N SER A 21 5.31 15.12 16.25
CA SER A 21 5.95 14.47 17.40
C SER A 21 6.53 13.09 17.09
N SER A 22 6.07 12.40 16.05
CA SER A 22 6.65 11.12 15.64
C SER A 22 7.38 11.25 14.31
N THR A 23 8.70 11.49 14.36
CA THR A 23 9.54 11.49 13.17
C THR A 23 9.57 10.10 12.54
N GLU A 24 9.05 9.97 11.32
CA GLU A 24 9.16 8.73 10.55
C GLU A 24 10.63 8.41 10.27
N PRO A 25 11.09 7.17 10.56
CA PRO A 25 12.49 6.82 10.36
C PRO A 25 12.82 6.84 8.87
N LYS A 26 13.88 7.56 8.51
CA LYS A 26 14.36 7.65 7.12
C LYS A 26 15.20 6.44 6.71
N THR A 27 15.70 5.69 7.69
CA THR A 27 16.63 4.57 7.48
C THR A 27 16.22 3.39 8.34
N VAL A 28 16.42 2.17 7.80
CA VAL A 28 16.10 0.92 8.51
C VAL A 28 16.82 0.82 9.84
N LYS A 29 18.08 1.28 9.93
CA LYS A 29 18.85 1.30 11.18
C LYS A 29 18.13 2.07 12.30
N VAL A 30 17.51 3.20 11.97
CA VAL A 30 16.73 4.02 12.92
C VAL A 30 15.36 3.40 13.20
N ALA A 31 14.77 2.69 12.24
CA ALA A 31 13.53 1.95 12.48
C ALA A 31 13.75 0.77 13.43
N LEU A 32 14.89 0.08 13.34
CA LEU A 32 15.21 -1.08 14.17
C LEU A 32 15.48 -0.74 15.64
N THR A 33 15.81 0.52 15.96
CA THR A 33 16.00 0.94 17.35
C THR A 33 14.69 1.07 18.13
N ASP A 34 13.55 1.19 17.43
CA ASP A 34 12.23 1.30 18.06
C ASP A 34 11.46 -0.02 17.91
N PRO A 35 11.01 -0.63 19.03
CA PRO A 35 10.26 -1.89 18.99
C PRO A 35 8.94 -1.78 18.20
N ASN A 36 8.31 -0.60 18.13
CA ASN A 36 7.06 -0.42 17.41
C ASN A 36 7.25 -0.56 15.89
N TRP A 37 8.34 0.01 15.37
CA TRP A 37 8.69 -0.10 13.96
C TRP A 37 9.16 -1.51 13.61
N LEU A 38 9.91 -2.17 14.50
CA LEU A 38 10.31 -3.57 14.35
C LEU A 38 9.08 -4.50 14.27
N ALA A 39 8.11 -4.33 15.16
CA ALA A 39 6.87 -5.10 15.14
C ALA A 39 6.07 -4.87 13.84
N ALA A 40 6.02 -3.62 13.35
CA ALA A 40 5.38 -3.31 12.07
C ALA A 40 6.09 -3.97 10.88
N MET A 41 7.42 -4.03 10.87
CA MET A 41 8.20 -4.71 9.82
C MET A 41 7.97 -6.22 9.83
N GLN A 42 7.98 -6.84 11.01
CA GLN A 42 7.69 -8.27 11.16
C GLN A 42 6.27 -8.62 10.70
N ALA A 43 5.28 -7.78 11.03
CA ALA A 43 3.91 -7.96 10.58
C ALA A 43 3.80 -7.93 9.04
N GLU A 44 4.53 -7.03 8.37
CA GLU A 44 4.56 -6.96 6.91
C GLU A 44 5.20 -8.22 6.31
N ILE A 45 6.34 -8.68 6.82
CA ILE A 45 6.99 -9.91 6.35
C ILE A 45 6.06 -11.12 6.53
N LYS A 46 5.42 -11.24 7.70
CA LYS A 46 4.45 -12.31 7.97
C LYS A 46 3.27 -12.26 7.00
N ALA A 47 2.75 -11.08 6.70
CA ALA A 47 1.68 -10.91 5.73
C ALA A 47 2.12 -11.30 4.31
N LEU A 48 3.34 -10.92 3.90
CA LEU A 48 3.91 -11.33 2.63
C LEU A 48 4.01 -12.85 2.51
N HIS A 49 4.49 -13.54 3.55
CA HIS A 49 4.52 -15.01 3.55
C HIS A 49 3.12 -15.62 3.51
N ALA A 50 2.17 -15.08 4.28
CA ALA A 50 0.80 -15.59 4.33
C ALA A 50 0.05 -15.46 2.98
N ASN A 51 0.38 -14.44 2.19
CA ASN A 51 -0.27 -14.23 0.89
C ASN A 51 0.16 -15.25 -0.17
N ASN A 52 1.28 -15.97 0.02
CA ASN A 52 1.83 -16.95 -0.94
C ASN A 52 1.98 -16.40 -2.38
N THR A 53 2.20 -15.08 -2.52
CA THR A 53 2.31 -14.42 -3.85
C THR A 53 3.73 -14.37 -4.39
N TRP A 54 4.71 -14.89 -3.66
CA TRP A 54 6.13 -14.85 -4.03
C TRP A 54 6.87 -16.08 -3.51
N GLN A 55 7.94 -16.45 -4.20
CA GLN A 55 8.87 -17.49 -3.81
C GLN A 55 10.29 -16.92 -3.82
N LEU A 56 11.08 -17.26 -2.81
CA LEU A 56 12.50 -16.95 -2.81
C LEU A 56 13.20 -17.88 -3.80
N VAL A 57 13.81 -17.31 -4.83
CA VAL A 57 14.56 -18.02 -5.89
C VAL A 57 15.91 -17.37 -6.06
N ASP A 58 16.90 -18.17 -6.48
CA ASP A 58 18.21 -17.67 -6.83
C ASP A 58 18.13 -16.73 -8.03
N LEU A 59 19.04 -15.75 -8.07
CA LEU A 59 19.09 -14.79 -9.16
C LEU A 59 19.49 -15.50 -10.46
N PRO A 60 18.64 -15.50 -11.50
CA PRO A 60 18.98 -16.12 -12.78
C PRO A 60 20.19 -15.44 -13.42
N SER A 61 21.01 -16.24 -14.11
CA SER A 61 22.22 -15.77 -14.78
C SER A 61 21.93 -14.63 -15.76
N GLY A 62 22.71 -13.55 -15.70
CA GLY A 62 22.59 -12.41 -16.61
C GLY A 62 21.49 -11.42 -16.25
N ARG A 63 20.77 -11.59 -15.13
CA ARG A 63 19.82 -10.59 -14.62
C ARG A 63 20.40 -9.77 -13.48
N LYS A 64 19.89 -8.54 -13.33
CA LYS A 64 20.20 -7.66 -12.21
C LYS A 64 19.05 -7.70 -11.20
N PRO A 65 19.30 -7.88 -9.91
CA PRO A 65 18.23 -7.91 -8.92
C PRO A 65 17.62 -6.52 -8.75
N ILE A 66 16.29 -6.45 -8.72
CA ILE A 66 15.59 -5.20 -8.38
C ILE A 66 15.68 -5.02 -6.87
N GLY A 67 16.27 -3.89 -6.45
CA GLY A 67 16.36 -3.57 -5.03
C GLY A 67 14.97 -3.33 -4.41
N CYS A 68 14.85 -3.49 -3.10
CA CYS A 68 13.67 -3.10 -2.33
C CYS A 68 14.00 -1.95 -1.37
N LYS A 69 12.95 -1.32 -0.81
CA LYS A 69 13.05 -0.28 0.20
C LYS A 69 11.89 -0.39 1.19
N TRP A 70 12.19 -0.11 2.45
CA TRP A 70 11.16 0.07 3.49
C TRP A 70 10.55 1.46 3.43
N VAL A 71 9.23 1.52 3.48
CA VAL A 71 8.43 2.75 3.60
C VAL A 71 7.72 2.73 4.94
N PHE A 72 8.05 3.70 5.78
CA PHE A 72 7.49 3.86 7.12
C PHE A 72 6.45 4.98 7.09
N ARG A 73 5.30 4.75 7.72
CA ARG A 73 4.25 5.74 7.91
C ARG A 73 3.59 5.60 9.26
N VAL A 74 3.39 6.72 9.95
CA VAL A 74 2.54 6.75 11.14
C VAL A 74 1.09 6.93 10.70
N LYS A 75 0.17 6.15 11.28
CA LYS A 75 -1.27 6.32 11.09
C LYS A 75 -1.83 6.90 12.38
N GLU A 76 -2.46 8.07 12.26
CA GLU A 76 -3.09 8.79 13.35
C GLU A 76 -4.61 8.66 13.26
N ASN A 77 -5.27 8.74 14.41
CA ASN A 77 -6.72 8.88 14.52
C ASN A 77 -7.13 10.34 14.25
N PRO A 78 -8.42 10.61 13.99
CA PRO A 78 -8.93 12.00 13.90
C PRO A 78 -8.62 12.83 15.14
N ASP A 79 -8.48 12.17 16.29
CA ASP A 79 -8.14 12.78 17.58
C ASP A 79 -6.64 13.11 17.73
N GLY A 80 -5.81 12.84 16.70
CA GLY A 80 -4.37 13.10 16.70
C GLY A 80 -3.51 12.04 17.39
N LEU A 81 -4.11 11.04 18.05
CA LEU A 81 -3.39 9.93 18.67
C LEU A 81 -2.88 8.93 17.63
N ILE A 82 -1.69 8.35 17.90
CA ILE A 82 -1.11 7.30 17.05
C ILE A 82 -2.01 6.07 17.10
N LYS A 83 -2.61 5.74 15.94
CA LYS A 83 -3.40 4.53 15.74
C LYS A 83 -2.53 3.32 15.49
N LYS A 84 -1.54 3.46 14.59
CA LYS A 84 -0.71 2.34 14.15
C LYS A 84 0.57 2.80 13.44
N TYR A 85 1.67 2.10 13.71
CA TYR A 85 2.89 2.14 12.90
C TYR A 85 2.72 1.24 11.67
N LYS A 86 2.95 1.79 10.49
CA LYS A 86 2.83 1.08 9.22
C LYS A 86 4.18 1.02 8.52
N ALA A 87 4.73 -0.18 8.38
CA ALA A 87 5.90 -0.45 7.55
C ALA A 87 5.45 -1.20 6.29
N ARG A 88 6.06 -0.89 5.14
CA ARG A 88 5.85 -1.62 3.88
C ARG A 88 7.18 -1.91 3.21
N LEU A 89 7.33 -3.13 2.70
CA LEU A 89 8.45 -3.48 1.85
C LEU A 89 8.04 -3.30 0.39
N VAL A 90 8.70 -2.39 -0.33
CA VAL A 90 8.32 -2.02 -1.70
C VAL A 90 9.52 -2.22 -2.62
N ALA A 91 9.29 -2.79 -3.80
CA ALA A 91 10.31 -2.86 -4.84
C ALA A 91 10.68 -1.45 -5.34
N LYS A 92 11.93 -1.23 -5.71
CA LYS A 92 12.38 0.00 -6.38
C LYS A 92 11.98 -0.07 -7.86
N GLU A 93 10.69 0.10 -8.09
CA GLU A 93 10.03 -0.08 -9.40
C GLU A 93 10.64 0.78 -10.51
N PHE A 94 11.23 1.93 -10.18
CA PHE A 94 11.93 2.79 -11.14
C PHE A 94 13.15 2.14 -11.82
N HIS A 95 13.61 0.98 -11.33
CA HIS A 95 14.65 0.19 -11.98
C HIS A 95 14.11 -0.92 -12.90
N GLN A 96 12.79 -1.11 -12.95
CA GLN A 96 12.18 -2.15 -13.78
C GLN A 96 12.21 -1.77 -15.26
N GLN A 97 12.51 -2.74 -16.12
CA GLN A 97 12.49 -2.61 -17.56
C GLN A 97 11.33 -3.39 -18.19
N PRO A 98 10.47 -2.75 -19.01
CA PRO A 98 9.40 -3.44 -19.73
C PRO A 98 10.00 -4.46 -20.70
N GLY A 99 9.39 -5.64 -20.78
CA GLY A 99 9.86 -6.77 -21.60
C GLY A 99 10.99 -7.59 -20.98
N LEU A 100 11.62 -7.12 -19.89
CA LEU A 100 12.64 -7.86 -19.15
C LEU A 100 12.14 -8.25 -17.76
N ASP A 101 11.69 -7.26 -16.97
CA ASP A 101 11.24 -7.45 -15.58
C ASP A 101 9.73 -7.65 -15.47
N PHE A 102 8.95 -7.06 -16.38
CA PHE A 102 7.50 -7.25 -16.48
C PHE A 102 7.05 -7.23 -17.93
N SER A 103 6.03 -8.02 -18.25
CA SER A 103 5.40 -8.04 -19.58
C SER A 103 4.19 -7.12 -19.68
N GLU A 104 3.37 -7.07 -18.63
CA GLU A 104 2.13 -6.29 -18.58
C GLU A 104 2.02 -5.51 -17.27
N THR A 105 1.44 -4.31 -17.34
CA THR A 105 1.13 -3.50 -16.16
C THR A 105 -0.33 -3.71 -15.77
N PHE A 106 -0.56 -4.40 -14.65
CA PHE A 106 -1.90 -4.53 -14.08
C PHE A 106 -2.24 -3.31 -13.23
N SER A 107 -3.33 -2.63 -13.58
CA SER A 107 -3.96 -1.64 -12.69
C SER A 107 -5.22 -2.25 -12.07
N PRO A 108 -5.33 -2.32 -10.73
CA PRO A 108 -6.48 -2.92 -10.05
C PRO A 108 -7.70 -1.98 -10.04
N ILE A 109 -7.94 -1.26 -11.14
CA ILE A 109 -9.05 -0.32 -11.28
C ILE A 109 -10.04 -0.92 -12.28
N VAL A 110 -11.16 -1.40 -11.76
CA VAL A 110 -12.30 -1.79 -12.59
C VAL A 110 -12.92 -0.51 -13.16
N LYS A 111 -13.01 -0.42 -14.48
CA LYS A 111 -13.69 0.72 -15.11
C LYS A 111 -15.18 0.69 -14.73
N PRO A 112 -15.80 1.82 -14.34
CA PRO A 112 -17.22 1.87 -14.00
C PRO A 112 -18.13 1.32 -15.11
N VAL A 113 -17.69 1.41 -16.37
CA VAL A 113 -18.38 0.81 -17.53
C VAL A 113 -18.46 -0.71 -17.42
N THR A 114 -17.39 -1.38 -17.02
CA THR A 114 -17.36 -2.83 -16.82
C THR A 114 -18.37 -3.26 -15.75
N ILE A 115 -18.48 -2.49 -14.66
CA ILE A 115 -19.46 -2.73 -13.59
C ILE A 115 -20.89 -2.61 -14.13
N LYS A 116 -21.17 -1.56 -14.92
CA LYS A 116 -22.50 -1.35 -15.54
C LYS A 116 -22.88 -2.46 -16.50
N ILE A 117 -21.95 -2.92 -17.34
CA ILE A 117 -22.19 -4.04 -18.27
C ILE A 117 -22.54 -5.30 -17.49
N PHE A 118 -21.74 -5.63 -16.46
CA PHE A 118 -21.97 -6.81 -15.65
C PHE A 118 -23.34 -6.78 -14.97
N LEU A 119 -23.73 -5.65 -14.38
CA LEU A 119 -25.04 -5.47 -13.77
C LEU A 119 -26.18 -5.54 -14.81
N SER A 120 -25.98 -4.94 -15.99
CA SER A 120 -26.96 -5.01 -17.08
C SER A 120 -27.19 -6.45 -17.54
N LEU A 121 -26.12 -7.23 -17.69
CA LEU A 121 -26.21 -8.63 -18.08
C LEU A 121 -26.92 -9.46 -16.99
N ALA A 122 -26.56 -9.25 -15.72
CA ALA A 122 -27.19 -9.93 -14.60
C ALA A 122 -28.70 -9.68 -14.51
N VAL A 123 -29.15 -8.47 -14.86
CA VAL A 123 -30.59 -8.14 -14.92
C VAL A 123 -31.25 -8.74 -16.17
N SER A 124 -30.57 -8.78 -17.32
CA SER A 124 -31.16 -9.32 -18.55
C SER A 124 -31.26 -10.85 -18.58
N TYR A 125 -30.44 -11.56 -17.80
CA TYR A 125 -30.47 -13.02 -17.69
C TYR A 125 -31.25 -13.53 -16.46
N ASN A 126 -32.06 -12.66 -15.84
CA ASN A 126 -32.96 -12.96 -14.73
C ASN A 126 -34.40 -12.77 -15.19
#